data_AF-A0A6V7RSS5-F1
#
_entry.id   AF-A0A6V7RSS5-F1
#
_cell.length_a   1.000
_cell.length_b   1.000
_cell.length_c   1.000
_cell.angle_alpha   90.00
_cell.angle_beta   90.00
_cell.angle_gamma   90.00
#
_symmetry.space_group_name_H-M   'P 1'
#
loop_
_entity.id
_entity.type
_entity.pdbx_description
1 polymer ?
#
loop_
_entity_poly.entity_id
_entity_poly.type
_entity_poly.pdbx_seq_one_letter_code
_entity_poly.pdbx_strand_id
1 'polypeptide(L)'
;MVMMILIFIWGFSEAVWFFIIPDVILSLYALQIKKFKYVLYANAVAVTGAVIGGTGIFIWSSFNAEQAEAFMMGIPAVHGYMIEHVHRTMAGSTFTALITGPLFGVPYKLFAAAAPEYTGIALFLLFTVPSRLLRFIIVSSIAYVLSNYIFKTLGARIKIIIWLCVWMIVYVIYFSIHSPF
;
A
#
# COMPACT_ATOMS: atom_id res chain seq x y z
N MET A 1 -1.19 19.63 9.99
CA MET A 1 0.22 19.43 9.62
C MET A 1 0.75 18.09 10.11
N VAL A 2 0.71 17.81 11.42
CA VAL A 2 1.21 16.53 12.01
C VAL A 2 0.65 15.28 11.33
N MET A 3 -0.67 15.20 11.12
CA MET A 3 -1.28 14.04 10.45
C MET A 3 -0.78 13.81 9.02
N MET A 4 -0.52 14.88 8.26
CA MET A 4 0.00 14.74 6.89
C MET A 4 1.43 14.20 6.89
N ILE A 5 2.25 14.61 7.87
CA ILE A 5 3.60 14.08 8.05
C ILE A 5 3.53 12.58 8.38
N LEU A 6 2.62 12.17 9.27
CA LEU A 6 2.42 10.75 9.58
C LEU A 6 1.99 9.96 8.35
N ILE A 7 1.05 10.48 7.55
CA ILE A 7 0.59 9.84 6.31
C ILE A 7 1.74 9.71 5.29
N PHE A 8 2.58 10.73 5.16
CA PHE A 8 3.77 10.68 4.31
C PHE A 8 4.75 9.61 4.77
N ILE A 9 5.13 9.64 6.07
CA ILE A 9 6.06 8.67 6.67
C ILE A 9 5.50 7.26 6.53
N TRP A 10 4.20 7.07 6.70
CA TRP A 10 3.55 5.77 6.56
C TRP A 10 3.61 5.27 5.11
N GLY A 11 3.30 6.13 4.14
CA GLY A 11 3.43 5.82 2.71
C GLY A 11 4.84 5.40 2.35
N PHE A 12 5.84 6.16 2.79
CA PHE A 12 7.26 5.85 2.60
C PHE A 12 7.65 4.53 3.28
N SER A 13 7.28 4.36 4.54
CA SER A 13 7.67 3.19 5.33
C SER A 13 7.08 1.91 4.75
N GLU A 14 5.82 1.91 4.30
CA GLU A 14 5.23 0.73 3.66
C GLU A 14 5.97 0.33 2.39
N ALA A 15 6.36 1.30 1.57
CA ALA A 15 7.09 1.03 0.34
C ALA A 15 8.50 0.45 0.58
N VAL A 16 9.09 0.70 1.76
CA VAL A 16 10.44 0.26 2.12
C VAL A 16 10.43 -1.02 2.99
N TRP A 17 9.81 -0.99 4.17
CA TRP A 17 9.97 -2.06 5.18
C TRP A 17 8.68 -2.40 5.94
N PHE A 18 7.76 -1.46 6.11
CA PHE A 18 6.58 -1.62 6.95
C PHE A 18 5.52 -2.52 6.29
N PHE A 19 4.89 -3.39 7.07
CA PHE A 19 3.89 -4.35 6.57
C PHE A 19 2.45 -3.80 6.62
N ILE A 20 2.21 -2.74 7.39
CA ILE A 20 0.87 -2.17 7.55
C ILE A 20 0.62 -1.14 6.44
N ILE A 21 -0.46 -1.33 5.69
CA ILE A 21 -0.78 -0.58 4.47
C ILE A 21 -1.24 0.86 4.81
N PRO A 22 -0.89 1.90 4.01
CA PRO A 22 -1.32 3.27 4.25
C PRO A 22 -2.83 3.47 4.28
N ASP A 23 -3.60 2.56 3.68
CA ASP A 23 -5.06 2.52 3.73
C ASP A 23 -5.61 2.62 5.17
N VAL A 24 -4.88 2.10 6.17
CA VAL A 24 -5.22 2.16 7.60
C VAL A 24 -5.29 3.61 8.07
N ILE A 25 -4.19 4.37 7.94
CA ILE A 25 -4.13 5.76 8.39
C ILE A 25 -4.99 6.68 7.51
N LEU A 26 -5.10 6.40 6.21
CA LEU A 26 -5.93 7.17 5.28
C LEU A 26 -7.42 7.03 5.59
N SER A 27 -7.89 5.80 5.86
CA SER A 27 -9.27 5.57 6.27
C SER A 27 -9.56 6.19 7.64
N LEU A 28 -8.64 6.10 8.61
CA LEU A 28 -8.80 6.76 9.92
C LEU A 28 -8.93 8.28 9.77
N TYR A 29 -8.07 8.88 8.94
CA TYR A 29 -8.14 10.31 8.65
C TYR A 29 -9.47 10.68 7.98
N ALA A 30 -9.92 9.88 7.01
CA ALA A 30 -11.20 10.09 6.32
C ALA A 30 -12.41 10.05 7.27
N LEU A 31 -12.36 9.28 8.36
CA LEU A 31 -13.44 9.23 9.36
C LEU A 31 -13.60 10.55 10.14
N GLN A 32 -12.49 11.27 10.36
CA GLN A 32 -12.43 12.47 11.20
C GLN A 32 -12.73 13.76 10.42
N ILE A 33 -12.61 13.69 9.09
CA ILE A 33 -12.70 14.85 8.22
C ILE A 33 -14.11 15.05 7.67
N LYS A 34 -14.54 16.32 7.60
CA LYS A 34 -15.85 16.75 7.06
C LYS A 34 -15.83 17.20 5.62
N LYS A 35 -14.65 17.46 5.03
CA LYS A 35 -14.52 17.94 3.65
C LYS A 35 -13.70 16.95 2.84
N PHE A 36 -14.32 16.38 1.80
CA PHE A 36 -13.71 15.39 0.92
C PHE A 36 -12.38 15.84 0.29
N LYS A 37 -12.21 17.15 0.01
CA LYS A 37 -10.96 17.69 -0.53
C LYS A 37 -9.71 17.33 0.30
N TYR A 38 -9.83 17.25 1.63
CA TYR A 38 -8.68 16.89 2.48
C TYR A 38 -8.34 15.41 2.41
N VAL A 39 -9.33 14.56 2.09
CA VAL A 39 -9.09 13.13 1.82
C VAL A 39 -8.22 13.00 0.57
N LEU A 40 -8.53 13.73 -0.49
CA LEU A 40 -7.71 13.76 -1.71
C LEU A 40 -6.28 14.27 -1.44
N TYR A 41 -6.12 15.33 -0.66
CA TYR A 41 -4.79 15.82 -0.27
C TYR A 41 -4.01 14.77 0.53
N ALA A 42 -4.65 14.07 1.48
CA ALA A 42 -4.02 13.00 2.23
C ALA A 42 -3.55 11.85 1.32
N ASN A 43 -4.36 11.45 0.34
CA ASN A 43 -3.97 10.42 -0.63
C ASN A 43 -2.78 10.86 -1.46
N ALA A 44 -2.74 12.11 -1.93
CA ALA A 44 -1.61 12.65 -2.67
C ALA A 44 -0.32 12.61 -1.83
N VAL A 45 -0.39 12.99 -0.56
CA VAL A 45 0.73 12.94 0.38
C VAL A 45 1.20 11.50 0.67
N ALA A 46 0.27 10.54 0.77
CA ALA A 46 0.64 9.13 0.94
C ALA A 46 1.34 8.57 -0.30
N VAL A 47 0.85 8.91 -1.49
CA VAL A 47 1.45 8.47 -2.76
C VAL A 47 2.85 9.05 -2.93
N THR A 48 3.07 10.33 -2.61
CA THR A 48 4.43 10.90 -2.73
C THR A 48 5.43 10.19 -1.81
N GLY A 49 5.06 9.91 -0.56
CA GLY A 49 5.90 9.11 0.35
C GLY A 49 6.17 7.71 -0.22
N ALA A 50 5.14 7.02 -0.69
CA ALA A 50 5.26 5.68 -1.23
C ALA A 50 6.09 5.61 -2.53
N VAL A 51 5.97 6.61 -3.40
CA VAL A 51 6.78 6.72 -4.62
C VAL A 51 8.24 6.91 -4.28
N ILE A 52 8.57 7.80 -3.34
CA ILE A 52 9.96 8.01 -2.91
C ILE A 52 10.54 6.72 -2.34
N GLY A 53 9.80 6.02 -1.48
CA GLY A 53 10.23 4.74 -0.92
C GLY A 53 10.41 3.65 -1.98
N GLY A 54 9.43 3.50 -2.88
CA GLY A 54 9.46 2.53 -3.97
C GLY A 54 10.58 2.79 -4.98
N THR A 55 10.84 4.04 -5.32
CA THR A 55 11.99 4.44 -6.12
C THR A 55 13.31 4.11 -5.42
N GLY A 56 13.40 4.30 -4.11
CA GLY A 56 14.57 3.91 -3.33
C GLY A 56 14.87 2.41 -3.45
N ILE A 57 13.84 1.56 -3.30
CA ILE A 57 13.97 0.11 -3.50
C ILE A 57 14.32 -0.25 -4.94
N PHE A 58 13.69 0.40 -5.93
CA PHE A 58 14.00 0.18 -7.34
C PHE A 58 15.48 0.46 -7.64
N ILE A 59 15.98 1.61 -7.19
CA ILE A 59 17.38 2.01 -7.40
C ILE A 59 18.31 1.03 -6.68
N TRP A 60 18.03 0.69 -5.42
CA TRP A 60 18.85 -0.25 -4.68
C TRP A 60 18.91 -1.63 -5.35
N SER A 61 17.76 -2.17 -5.76
CA SER A 61 17.68 -3.46 -6.46
C SER A 61 18.39 -3.43 -7.82
N SER A 62 18.39 -2.28 -8.52
CA SER A 62 19.14 -2.14 -9.78
C SER A 62 20.66 -2.32 -9.63
N PHE A 63 21.21 -2.10 -8.43
CA PHE A 63 22.62 -2.35 -8.12
C PHE A 63 22.85 -3.74 -7.52
N ASN A 64 21.90 -4.25 -6.72
CA ASN A 64 22.04 -5.53 -6.04
C ASN A 64 20.68 -6.19 -5.75
N ALA A 65 20.15 -6.91 -6.74
CA ALA A 65 18.85 -7.58 -6.64
C ALA A 65 18.81 -8.66 -5.54
N GLU A 66 19.87 -9.47 -5.43
CA GLU A 66 19.95 -10.56 -4.44
C GLU A 66 19.88 -10.03 -3.00
N GLN A 67 20.59 -8.94 -2.68
CA GLN A 67 20.52 -8.31 -1.37
C GLN A 67 19.15 -7.67 -1.10
N ALA A 68 18.53 -7.06 -2.11
CA ALA A 68 17.21 -6.49 -1.99
C ALA A 68 16.16 -7.58 -1.69
N GLU A 69 16.19 -8.71 -2.38
CA GLU A 69 15.30 -9.85 -2.11
C GLU A 69 15.54 -10.48 -0.74
N ALA A 70 16.81 -10.67 -0.35
CA ALA A 70 17.15 -11.18 0.98
C ALA A 70 16.63 -10.25 2.09
N PHE A 71 16.72 -8.92 1.89
CA PHE A 71 16.12 -7.95 2.79
C PHE A 71 14.58 -8.09 2.84
N MET A 72 13.92 -8.26 1.69
CA MET A 72 12.47 -8.44 1.63
C MET A 72 12.01 -9.70 2.36
N MET A 73 12.74 -10.81 2.26
CA MET A 73 12.44 -12.04 3.01
C MET A 73 12.52 -11.88 4.53
N GLY A 74 13.28 -10.90 5.03
CA GLY A 74 13.32 -10.57 6.46
C GLY A 74 12.10 -9.78 6.95
N ILE A 75 11.25 -9.29 6.04
CA ILE A 75 10.08 -8.48 6.39
C ILE A 75 8.92 -9.39 6.81
N PRO A 76 8.29 -9.16 7.98
CA PRO A 76 7.08 -9.87 8.36
C PRO A 76 6.00 -9.79 7.28
N ALA A 77 5.29 -10.89 7.04
CA ALA A 77 4.31 -11.10 5.97
C ALA A 77 4.85 -11.30 4.54
N VAL A 78 6.16 -11.20 4.30
CA VAL A 78 6.74 -11.59 3.01
C VAL A 78 7.13 -13.07 3.04
N HIS A 79 6.75 -13.80 2.00
CA HIS A 79 7.03 -15.23 1.86
C HIS A 79 7.71 -15.50 0.52
N GLY A 80 8.56 -16.53 0.46
CA GLY A 80 9.33 -16.86 -0.76
C GLY A 80 8.46 -17.08 -2.00
N TYR A 81 7.28 -17.71 -1.84
CA TYR A 81 6.36 -17.91 -2.96
C TYR A 81 5.80 -16.60 -3.54
N MET A 82 5.75 -15.51 -2.75
CA MET A 82 5.33 -14.20 -3.26
C MET A 82 6.38 -13.62 -4.20
N ILE A 83 7.67 -13.82 -3.88
CA ILE A 83 8.78 -13.39 -4.73
C ILE A 83 8.71 -14.17 -6.05
N GLU A 84 8.61 -15.49 -5.99
CA GLU A 84 8.46 -16.32 -7.20
C GLU A 84 7.24 -15.91 -8.04
N HIS A 85 6.11 -15.63 -7.37
CA HIS A 85 4.90 -15.13 -8.04
C HIS A 85 5.17 -13.81 -8.77
N VAL A 86 5.84 -12.85 -8.12
CA VAL A 86 6.19 -11.56 -8.73
C VAL A 86 7.05 -11.74 -9.97
N HIS A 87 8.12 -12.53 -9.91
CA HIS A 87 8.95 -12.80 -11.09
C HIS A 87 8.15 -13.47 -12.20
N ARG A 88 7.30 -14.46 -11.87
CA ARG A 88 6.46 -15.14 -12.85
C ARG A 88 5.47 -14.17 -13.53
N THR A 89 4.82 -13.30 -12.77
CA THR A 89 3.85 -12.33 -13.32
C THR A 89 4.56 -11.24 -14.13
N MET A 90 5.70 -10.74 -13.66
CA MET A 90 6.50 -9.72 -14.35
C MET A 90 7.09 -10.26 -15.65
N ALA A 91 7.57 -11.50 -15.67
CA ALA A 91 8.08 -12.15 -16.89
C ALA A 91 6.99 -12.39 -17.94
N GLY A 92 5.75 -12.67 -17.52
CA GLY A 92 4.62 -12.85 -18.43
C GLY A 92 4.10 -11.53 -19.03
N SER A 93 3.85 -10.54 -18.18
CA SER A 93 3.46 -9.19 -18.61
C SER A 93 3.72 -8.19 -17.49
N THR A 94 4.83 -7.45 -17.59
CA THR A 94 5.20 -6.38 -16.66
C THR A 94 4.08 -5.37 -16.44
N PHE A 95 3.34 -5.04 -17.51
CA PHE A 95 2.21 -4.11 -17.45
C PHE A 95 1.07 -4.63 -16.57
N THR A 96 0.66 -5.87 -16.82
CA THR A 96 -0.43 -6.50 -16.06
C THR A 96 -0.01 -6.65 -14.61
N ALA A 97 1.23 -7.11 -14.37
CA ALA A 97 1.79 -7.31 -13.05
C ALA A 97 1.77 -6.04 -12.19
N LEU A 98 2.18 -4.90 -12.73
CA LEU A 98 2.23 -3.63 -11.99
C LEU A 98 0.84 -3.07 -11.68
N ILE A 99 -0.18 -3.37 -12.49
CA ILE A 99 -1.56 -2.93 -12.29
C ILE A 99 -2.30 -3.86 -11.32
N THR A 100 -2.16 -5.18 -11.50
CA THR A 100 -2.94 -6.18 -10.75
C THR A 100 -2.24 -6.65 -9.48
N GLY A 101 -0.93 -6.44 -9.34
CA GLY A 101 -0.16 -6.81 -8.15
C GLY A 101 -0.80 -6.38 -6.82
N PRO A 102 -1.24 -5.12 -6.68
CA PRO A 102 -1.92 -4.65 -5.45
C PRO A 102 -3.24 -5.37 -5.13
N LEU A 103 -3.88 -6.04 -6.10
CA LEU A 103 -5.16 -6.72 -5.94
C LEU A 103 -5.00 -8.15 -5.38
N PHE A 104 -3.86 -8.80 -5.64
CA PHE A 104 -3.61 -10.18 -5.23
C PHE A 104 -3.00 -10.32 -3.83
N GLY A 105 -2.97 -9.24 -3.04
CA GLY A 105 -2.40 -9.25 -1.69
C GLY A 105 -0.87 -9.30 -1.64
N VAL A 106 -0.21 -9.24 -2.79
CA VAL A 106 1.25 -9.22 -2.86
C VAL A 106 1.76 -7.80 -2.53
N PRO A 107 2.70 -7.65 -1.57
CA PRO A 107 3.25 -6.34 -1.21
C PRO A 107 3.90 -5.64 -2.40
N TYR A 108 3.57 -4.36 -2.58
CA TYR A 108 4.11 -3.52 -3.66
C TYR A 108 5.64 -3.51 -3.73
N LYS A 109 6.30 -3.53 -2.57
CA LYS A 109 7.75 -3.49 -2.44
C LYS A 109 8.46 -4.63 -3.20
N LEU A 110 7.80 -5.78 -3.35
CA LEU A 110 8.34 -6.91 -4.12
C LEU A 110 8.36 -6.59 -5.61
N PHE A 111 7.30 -5.95 -6.13
CA PHE A 111 7.29 -5.45 -7.50
C PHE A 111 8.33 -4.33 -7.69
N ALA A 112 8.56 -3.47 -6.70
CA ALA A 112 9.60 -2.46 -6.76
C ALA A 112 11.01 -3.05 -6.80
N ALA A 113 11.24 -4.14 -6.06
CA ALA A 113 12.50 -4.87 -6.06
C ALA A 113 12.72 -5.63 -7.38
N ALA A 114 11.71 -6.30 -7.93
CA ALA A 114 11.86 -7.04 -9.19
C ALA A 114 11.85 -6.14 -10.45
N ALA A 115 11.23 -4.96 -10.38
CA ALA A 115 11.02 -4.10 -11.55
C ALA A 115 12.28 -3.72 -12.36
N PRO A 116 13.46 -3.46 -11.79
CA PRO A 116 14.66 -3.13 -12.56
C PRO A 116 15.07 -4.20 -13.59
N GLU A 117 14.73 -5.46 -13.36
CA GLU A 117 15.04 -6.56 -14.29
C GLU A 117 14.14 -6.58 -15.52
N TYR A 118 12.91 -6.06 -15.39
CA TYR A 118 11.86 -6.18 -16.40
C TYR A 118 11.44 -4.85 -17.02
N THR A 119 11.79 -3.72 -16.42
CA THR A 119 11.35 -2.39 -16.86
C THR A 119 12.24 -1.25 -16.37
N GLY A 120 12.12 -0.09 -17.05
CA GLY A 120 12.76 1.15 -16.63
C GLY A 120 11.95 1.88 -15.55
N ILE A 121 12.64 2.71 -14.76
CA ILE A 121 12.06 3.51 -13.68
C ILE A 121 10.87 4.37 -14.13
N ALA A 122 10.93 4.95 -15.34
CA ALA A 122 9.88 5.80 -15.87
C ALA A 122 8.56 5.03 -16.06
N LEU A 123 8.64 3.84 -16.65
CA LEU A 123 7.48 2.99 -16.90
C LEU A 123 6.94 2.42 -15.58
N PHE A 124 7.84 2.02 -14.67
CA PHE A 124 7.48 1.60 -13.32
C PHE A 124 6.67 2.70 -12.60
N LEU A 125 7.15 3.94 -12.58
CA LEU A 125 6.45 5.06 -11.95
C LEU A 125 5.11 5.36 -12.64
N LEU A 126 5.06 5.30 -13.97
CA LEU A 126 3.86 5.55 -14.75
C LEU A 126 2.70 4.62 -14.35
N PHE A 127 2.97 3.35 -14.03
CA PHE A 127 1.92 2.40 -13.64
C PHE A 127 1.69 2.33 -12.13
N THR A 128 2.73 2.55 -11.34
CA THR A 128 2.64 2.43 -9.87
C THR A 128 1.96 3.63 -9.22
N VAL A 129 2.19 4.84 -9.73
CA VAL A 129 1.52 6.04 -9.23
C VAL A 129 -0.01 5.94 -9.35
N PRO A 130 -0.61 5.68 -10.55
CA PRO A 130 -2.06 5.64 -10.69
C PRO A 130 -2.69 4.44 -9.98
N SER A 131 -2.05 3.26 -10.00
CA SER A 131 -2.59 2.07 -9.31
C SER A 131 -2.70 2.30 -7.80
N ARG A 132 -1.66 2.90 -7.19
CA ARG A 132 -1.67 3.24 -5.76
C ARG A 132 -2.66 4.35 -5.43
N LEU A 133 -2.68 5.41 -6.25
CA LEU A 133 -3.61 6.51 -6.04
C LEU A 133 -5.07 6.05 -6.12
N LEU A 134 -5.39 5.19 -7.10
CA LEU A 134 -6.71 4.62 -7.27
C LEU A 134 -7.12 3.81 -6.03
N ARG A 135 -6.25 2.92 -5.55
CA ARG A 135 -6.49 2.13 -4.34
C ARG A 135 -6.74 3.03 -3.12
N PHE A 136 -5.86 3.99 -2.88
CA PHE A 136 -5.97 4.91 -1.74
C PHE A 136 -7.24 5.77 -1.80
N ILE A 137 -7.58 6.29 -2.98
CA ILE A 137 -8.81 7.07 -3.19
C ILE A 137 -10.04 6.20 -2.94
N ILE A 138 -10.09 4.98 -3.46
CA ILE A 138 -11.26 4.09 -3.28
C ILE A 138 -11.48 3.82 -1.79
N VAL A 139 -10.45 3.35 -1.08
CA VAL A 139 -10.59 2.96 0.33
C VAL A 139 -10.93 4.17 1.21
N SER A 140 -10.23 5.28 1.02
CA SER A 140 -10.48 6.51 1.80
C SER A 140 -11.83 7.16 1.47
N SER A 141 -12.31 7.07 0.23
CA SER A 141 -13.63 7.56 -0.17
C SER A 141 -14.74 6.71 0.43
N ILE A 142 -14.60 5.38 0.42
CA ILE A 142 -15.55 4.48 1.08
C ILE A 142 -15.61 4.83 2.58
N ALA A 143 -14.47 4.95 3.25
CA ALA A 143 -14.42 5.33 4.66
C ALA A 143 -15.07 6.70 4.94
N TYR A 144 -14.82 7.69 4.08
CA TYR A 144 -15.43 9.02 4.17
C TYR A 144 -16.96 8.96 4.02
N VAL A 145 -17.46 8.24 3.01
CA VAL A 145 -18.89 8.12 2.72
C VAL A 145 -19.60 7.39 3.86
N LEU A 146 -19.04 6.26 4.30
CA LEU A 146 -19.54 5.52 5.46
C LEU A 146 -19.62 6.41 6.69
N SER A 147 -18.57 7.19 7.00
CA SER A 147 -18.58 8.06 8.18
C SER A 147 -19.60 9.19 8.11
N ASN A 148 -19.66 9.90 6.98
CA ASN A 148 -20.38 11.17 6.90
C ASN A 148 -21.84 11.02 6.44
N TYR A 149 -22.20 9.95 5.74
CA TYR A 149 -23.56 9.75 5.23
C TYR A 149 -24.29 8.62 5.95
N ILE A 150 -23.66 7.46 6.12
CA ILE A 150 -24.31 6.26 6.68
C ILE A 150 -24.25 6.27 8.20
N PHE A 151 -23.07 6.46 8.77
CA PHE A 151 -22.82 6.49 10.22
C PHE A 151 -22.85 7.91 10.79
N LYS A 152 -23.60 8.83 10.18
CA LYS A 152 -23.59 10.26 10.57
C LYS A 152 -24.02 10.49 12.02
N THR A 153 -24.88 9.63 12.56
CA THR A 153 -25.42 9.69 13.93
C THR A 153 -24.54 9.00 14.97
N LEU A 154 -23.57 8.18 14.54
CA LEU A 154 -22.69 7.46 15.46
C LEU A 154 -21.61 8.39 16.02
N GLY A 155 -21.35 8.26 17.33
CA GLY A 155 -20.26 8.93 17.99
C GLY A 155 -18.90 8.52 17.45
N ALA A 156 -17.90 9.41 17.55
CA ALA A 156 -16.56 9.18 17.02
C ALA A 156 -15.89 7.90 17.56
N ARG A 157 -16.13 7.55 18.84
CA ARG A 157 -15.60 6.33 19.46
C ARG A 157 -16.10 5.06 18.77
N ILE A 158 -17.40 4.98 18.47
CA ILE A 158 -17.99 3.81 17.81
C ILE A 158 -17.44 3.65 16.40
N LYS A 159 -17.26 4.76 15.66
CA LYS A 159 -16.65 4.74 14.32
C LYS A 159 -15.23 4.20 14.35
N ILE A 160 -14.44 4.59 15.34
CA ILE A 160 -13.07 4.09 15.54
C ILE A 160 -13.08 2.60 15.90
N ILE A 161 -14.03 2.13 16.73
CA ILE A 161 -14.16 0.71 17.05
C ILE A 161 -14.53 -0.11 15.81
N ILE A 162 -15.50 0.35 15.02
CA ILE A 162 -15.88 -0.32 13.75
C ILE A 162 -14.66 -0.38 12.82
N TRP A 163 -13.94 0.74 12.68
CA TRP A 163 -12.72 0.82 11.88
C TRP A 163 -11.63 -0.15 12.36
N LEU A 164 -11.39 -0.22 13.67
CA LEU A 164 -10.46 -1.18 14.28
C LEU A 164 -10.88 -2.62 13.96
N CYS A 165 -12.16 -2.97 14.13
CA CYS A 165 -12.67 -4.31 13.83
C CYS A 165 -12.49 -4.67 12.35
N VAL A 166 -12.79 -3.75 11.43
CA VAL A 166 -12.62 -3.97 9.99
C VAL A 166 -11.16 -4.27 9.66
N TRP A 167 -10.22 -3.46 10.14
CA TRP A 167 -8.80 -3.69 9.86
C TRP A 167 -8.26 -4.94 10.54
N MET A 168 -8.69 -5.24 11.76
CA MET A 168 -8.35 -6.50 12.43
C MET A 168 -8.80 -7.71 11.60
N ILE A 169 -10.02 -7.71 11.09
CA ILE A 169 -10.52 -8.78 10.22
C ILE A 169 -9.67 -8.90 8.95
N VAL A 170 -9.36 -7.77 8.29
CA VAL A 170 -8.52 -7.75 7.08
C VAL A 170 -7.14 -8.36 7.35
N TYR A 171 -6.48 -7.97 8.44
CA TYR A 171 -5.15 -8.52 8.77
C TYR A 171 -5.23 -9.97 9.24
N VAL A 172 -6.24 -10.37 10.00
CA VAL A 172 -6.44 -11.78 10.40
C VAL A 172 -6.64 -12.66 9.16
N ILE A 173 -7.48 -12.25 8.20
CA ILE A 173 -7.66 -12.97 6.94
C ILE A 173 -6.35 -13.00 6.14
N TYR A 174 -5.68 -11.86 6.03
CA TYR A 174 -4.42 -11.75 5.29
C TYR A 174 -3.35 -12.69 5.86
N PHE A 175 -3.10 -12.64 7.16
CA PHE A 175 -2.16 -13.55 7.82
C PHE A 175 -2.65 -15.00 7.78
N SER A 176 -3.96 -15.27 7.84
CA SER A 176 -4.48 -16.64 7.75
C SER A 176 -4.27 -17.25 6.36
N ILE A 177 -4.40 -16.47 5.29
CA ILE A 177 -4.17 -16.94 3.91
C ILE A 177 -2.69 -17.13 3.63
N HIS A 178 -1.84 -16.27 4.19
CA HIS A 178 -0.41 -16.27 3.93
C HIS A 178 0.38 -16.98 5.05
N SER A 179 -0.29 -17.55 6.05
CA SER A 179 0.36 -18.34 7.10
C SER A 179 0.89 -19.63 6.49
N PRO A 180 2.14 -20.03 6.79
CA PRO A 180 2.76 -21.24 6.25
C PRO A 180 2.24 -22.54 6.91
N PHE A 181 0.95 -22.62 7.26
CA PHE A 181 0.32 -23.85 7.75
C PHE A 181 -0.32 -24.63 6.60
#